data_AF-A0A540MSL0-F1
#
_entry.id   AF-A0A540MSL0-F1
#
_cell.length_a   1.000
_cell.length_b   1.000
_cell.length_c   1.000
_cell.angle_alpha   90.00
_cell.angle_beta   90.00
_cell.angle_gamma   90.00
#
_symmetry.space_group_name_H-M   'P 1'
#
loop_
_entity.id
_entity.type
_entity.pdbx_description
1 polymer ?
#
loop_
_entity_poly.entity_id
_entity_poly.type
_entity_poly.pdbx_seq_one_letter_code
_entity_poly.pdbx_strand_id
1 'polypeptide(L)'
;MAATKYKYLVEVEKAKEAKDGRPSQGPVYRSLFAKDGFPPAIPGMDSCWDVFRMSVEKNPGNPMLGRREIVNGKAGKYVWLTYKEVYDVVVKVGNAIRSCGVGEGDKCGIYGVNCPEWIMSMEACNAHGLYCVPLYDTLGAGAVEFIICHAEVSIDFYEEKKIPELLKAFPGAAKYLKTLVSFGNVTPEQKETLEQYGVALYSWSEFLQLVGLTHRISSGGFVKKTMFNLAYSYKYHNMQKGHGHAQASPIADKVVFSKVKQGLGGRVRLILSGAAPLSTHVEAFLRVVACAHVLQGYGLTETCAGTFVSLPNELSMLGTVGPPVPNVDVCLESVPEMGYDALSDTPCGEVCVRGNTLFSGYYKREDLTKEVLIDGWFHTGDVGEWQPDGSLKIIDRKKNIFKLSQGEYVAVENLENIYGLVSDIDAIWVYGNSFESFLVAVVNPNKQAIECWAQQNGISGDFNSLCGNAKVKEHILGELNKIAKEKKLKGFEVIRGVHLDPEPFDMERDLITPTYKKKRPQLLKHYKCQRRALAPLW
;
A
#
# COMPACT_ATOMS: atom_id res chain seq x y z
N MET A 1 13.00 -38.73 8.27
CA MET A 1 12.93 -37.34 7.79
C MET A 1 13.88 -36.52 8.66
N ALA A 2 14.63 -35.57 8.07
CA ALA A 2 15.31 -34.57 8.89
C ALA A 2 14.26 -33.65 9.54
N ALA A 3 14.49 -33.21 10.78
CA ALA A 3 13.65 -32.19 11.39
C ALA A 3 13.91 -30.85 10.67
N THR A 4 12.87 -30.19 10.19
CA THR A 4 13.01 -28.86 9.57
C THR A 4 13.41 -27.84 10.64
N LYS A 5 14.39 -26.96 10.34
CA LYS A 5 14.85 -25.89 11.25
C LYS A 5 13.69 -24.98 11.70
N TYR A 6 12.63 -24.89 10.89
CA TYR A 6 11.51 -23.98 11.04
C TYR A 6 10.16 -24.73 11.01
N LYS A 7 9.13 -24.16 11.67
CA LYS A 7 7.77 -24.72 11.79
C LYS A 7 6.96 -24.61 10.49
N TYR A 8 7.20 -23.58 9.67
CA TYR A 8 6.39 -23.28 8.48
C TYR A 8 7.13 -23.38 7.13
N LEU A 9 8.40 -23.76 7.13
CA LEU A 9 9.24 -23.78 5.94
C LEU A 9 9.75 -25.18 5.63
N VAL A 10 9.84 -25.49 4.34
CA VAL A 10 10.56 -26.65 3.81
C VAL A 10 11.75 -26.14 3.01
N GLU A 11 12.94 -26.63 3.34
CA GLU A 11 14.16 -26.36 2.58
C GLU A 11 14.11 -27.12 1.25
N VAL A 12 14.26 -26.43 0.12
CA VAL A 12 14.21 -27.02 -1.24
C VAL A 12 15.52 -26.89 -2.01
N GLU A 13 16.38 -25.93 -1.66
CA GLU A 13 17.79 -25.87 -2.10
C GLU A 13 18.70 -25.50 -0.92
N LYS A 14 19.94 -26.00 -0.96
CA LYS A 14 20.97 -25.65 0.02
C LYS A 14 21.46 -24.21 -0.15
N ALA A 15 22.00 -23.66 0.94
CA ALA A 15 22.76 -22.42 0.93
C ALA A 15 23.94 -22.46 -0.04
N LYS A 16 24.38 -21.28 -0.49
CA LYS A 16 25.49 -21.07 -1.43
C LYS A 16 26.44 -20.04 -0.81
N GLU A 17 27.71 -20.41 -0.69
CA GLU A 17 28.77 -19.50 -0.23
C GLU A 17 29.01 -18.35 -1.22
N ALA A 18 29.55 -17.24 -0.72
CA ALA A 18 29.92 -16.10 -1.56
C ALA A 18 30.99 -16.52 -2.59
N LYS A 19 30.78 -16.22 -3.87
CA LYS A 19 31.63 -16.70 -4.97
C LYS A 19 31.59 -15.76 -6.17
N ASP A 20 32.72 -15.62 -6.87
CA ASP A 20 32.86 -14.86 -8.13
C ASP A 20 32.31 -13.42 -8.07
N GLY A 21 32.42 -12.78 -6.91
CA GLY A 21 31.91 -11.42 -6.66
C GLY A 21 30.44 -11.32 -6.22
N ARG A 22 29.70 -12.44 -6.18
CA ARG A 22 28.33 -12.51 -5.65
C ARG A 22 28.35 -12.73 -4.12
N PRO A 23 27.38 -12.16 -3.36
CA PRO A 23 27.20 -12.46 -1.94
C PRO A 23 26.85 -13.93 -1.67
N SER A 24 26.88 -14.34 -0.41
CA SER A 24 26.33 -15.63 0.00
C SER A 24 24.80 -15.61 -0.06
N GLN A 25 24.19 -16.75 -0.36
CA GLN A 25 22.74 -16.94 -0.42
C GLN A 25 22.33 -18.02 0.58
N GLY A 26 21.41 -17.70 1.49
CA GLY A 26 20.85 -18.65 2.44
C GLY A 26 20.06 -19.76 1.74
N PRO A 27 19.65 -20.83 2.47
CA PRO A 27 18.89 -21.91 1.87
C PRO A 27 17.57 -21.41 1.26
N VAL A 28 17.13 -22.04 0.18
CA VAL A 28 15.85 -21.72 -0.44
C VAL A 28 14.74 -22.42 0.32
N TYR A 29 13.75 -21.66 0.75
CA TYR A 29 12.60 -22.13 1.51
C TYR A 29 11.30 -22.00 0.72
N ARG A 30 10.45 -23.02 0.85
CA ARG A 30 9.06 -23.03 0.37
C ARG A 30 8.11 -23.09 1.57
N SER A 31 6.90 -22.55 1.39
CA SER A 31 5.80 -22.69 2.34
C SER A 31 5.49 -24.17 2.63
N LEU A 32 5.34 -24.56 3.90
CA LEU A 32 4.95 -25.93 4.30
C LEU A 32 3.63 -26.39 3.64
N PHE A 33 2.74 -25.46 3.32
CA PHE A 33 1.49 -25.71 2.60
C PHE A 33 1.68 -26.09 1.12
N ALA A 34 2.90 -25.97 0.58
CA ALA A 34 3.31 -26.36 -0.77
C ALA A 34 4.51 -27.33 -0.77
N LYS A 35 4.71 -28.07 0.34
CA LYS A 35 5.86 -28.97 0.54
C LYS A 35 6.04 -30.01 -0.58
N ASP A 36 4.94 -30.50 -1.16
CA ASP A 36 4.90 -31.55 -2.19
C ASP A 36 4.87 -30.96 -3.62
N GLY A 37 4.91 -29.63 -3.74
CA GLY A 37 4.70 -28.88 -4.99
C GLY A 37 3.73 -27.70 -4.79
N PHE A 38 3.74 -26.75 -5.72
CA PHE A 38 2.73 -25.68 -5.74
C PHE A 38 1.35 -26.24 -6.16
N PRO A 39 0.24 -25.67 -5.69
CA PRO A 39 -1.10 -26.04 -6.14
C PRO A 39 -1.25 -25.90 -7.66
N PRO A 40 -1.96 -26.82 -8.34
CA PRO A 40 -2.26 -26.70 -9.75
C PRO A 40 -3.21 -25.51 -10.02
N ALA A 41 -3.18 -24.99 -11.25
CA ALA A 41 -4.16 -24.02 -11.72
C ALA A 41 -5.59 -24.59 -11.65
N ILE A 42 -6.58 -23.71 -11.46
CA ILE A 42 -7.99 -24.10 -11.45
C ILE A 42 -8.43 -24.31 -12.91
N PRO A 43 -8.97 -25.48 -13.30
CA PRO A 43 -9.32 -25.74 -14.70
C PRO A 43 -10.35 -24.74 -15.26
N GLY A 44 -10.06 -24.16 -16.42
CA GLY A 44 -10.91 -23.17 -17.08
C GLY A 44 -10.84 -21.74 -16.50
N MET A 45 -9.83 -21.49 -15.66
CA MET A 45 -9.50 -20.19 -15.05
C MET A 45 -8.14 -19.70 -15.56
N ASP A 46 -8.04 -19.55 -16.87
CA ASP A 46 -6.77 -19.32 -17.58
C ASP A 46 -6.44 -17.82 -17.76
N SER A 47 -7.40 -16.93 -17.48
CA SER A 47 -7.26 -15.48 -17.53
C SER A 47 -8.00 -14.74 -16.39
N CYS A 48 -7.70 -13.44 -16.21
CA CYS A 48 -8.44 -12.58 -15.28
C CYS A 48 -9.95 -12.49 -15.62
N TRP A 49 -10.31 -12.55 -16.90
CA TRP A 49 -11.70 -12.60 -17.33
C TRP A 49 -12.40 -13.85 -16.81
N ASP A 50 -11.73 -15.00 -16.82
CA ASP A 50 -12.33 -16.26 -16.36
C ASP A 50 -12.61 -16.25 -14.86
N VAL A 51 -11.73 -15.62 -14.06
CA VAL A 51 -11.96 -15.38 -12.62
C VAL A 51 -13.28 -14.64 -12.39
N PHE A 52 -13.54 -13.57 -13.16
CA PHE A 52 -14.80 -12.81 -13.07
C PHE A 52 -15.98 -13.59 -13.64
N ARG A 53 -15.87 -14.11 -14.86
CA ARG A 53 -16.90 -14.85 -15.62
C ARG A 53 -17.39 -16.09 -14.85
N MET A 54 -16.50 -16.91 -14.30
CA MET A 54 -16.86 -18.04 -13.42
C MET A 54 -17.50 -17.58 -12.09
N SER A 55 -17.10 -16.42 -11.57
CA SER A 55 -17.73 -15.84 -10.37
C SER A 55 -19.16 -15.38 -10.65
N VAL A 56 -19.45 -14.86 -11.84
CA VAL A 56 -20.79 -14.48 -12.31
C VAL A 56 -21.66 -15.71 -12.53
N GLU A 57 -21.17 -16.74 -13.24
CA GLU A 57 -21.87 -18.01 -13.44
C GLU A 57 -22.33 -18.62 -12.11
N LYS A 58 -21.48 -18.57 -11.08
CA LYS A 58 -21.72 -19.14 -9.75
C LYS A 58 -22.58 -18.28 -8.82
N ASN A 59 -22.63 -16.96 -9.02
CA ASN A 59 -23.23 -16.01 -8.07
C ASN A 59 -24.11 -14.92 -8.72
N PRO A 60 -24.90 -15.18 -9.79
CA PRO A 60 -25.36 -14.13 -10.69
C PRO A 60 -26.20 -13.03 -10.01
N GLY A 61 -27.05 -13.40 -9.05
CA GLY A 61 -27.90 -12.46 -8.29
C GLY A 61 -27.28 -11.89 -7.01
N ASN A 62 -26.03 -12.21 -6.68
CA ASN A 62 -25.38 -11.65 -5.49
C ASN A 62 -24.91 -10.20 -5.76
N PRO A 63 -24.97 -9.28 -4.77
CA PRO A 63 -24.35 -7.97 -4.89
C PRO A 63 -22.84 -8.05 -5.17
N MET A 64 -22.37 -7.29 -6.15
CA MET A 64 -20.96 -7.19 -6.53
C MET A 64 -20.42 -5.77 -6.30
N LEU A 65 -20.89 -4.80 -7.09
CA LEU A 65 -20.41 -3.41 -7.06
C LEU A 65 -21.44 -2.50 -6.38
N GLY A 66 -21.00 -1.70 -5.42
CA GLY A 66 -21.88 -0.85 -4.61
C GLY A 66 -21.45 0.61 -4.61
N ARG A 67 -22.39 1.53 -4.86
CA ARG A 67 -22.19 2.98 -4.71
C ARG A 67 -23.15 3.58 -3.68
N ARG A 68 -22.75 4.69 -3.06
CA ARG A 68 -23.62 5.43 -2.13
C ARG A 68 -24.44 6.43 -2.93
N GLU A 69 -25.76 6.34 -2.80
CA GLU A 69 -26.70 7.28 -3.40
C GLU A 69 -26.51 8.67 -2.75
N ILE A 70 -26.34 9.73 -3.56
CA ILE A 70 -26.17 11.09 -3.05
C ILE A 70 -27.52 11.80 -3.06
N VAL A 71 -28.05 12.12 -1.89
CA VAL A 71 -29.33 12.83 -1.72
C VAL A 71 -29.05 14.15 -1.01
N ASN A 72 -29.39 15.27 -1.64
CA ASN A 72 -29.14 16.63 -1.14
C ASN A 72 -27.69 16.84 -0.67
N GLY A 73 -26.73 16.41 -1.50
CA GLY A 73 -25.28 16.48 -1.21
C GLY A 73 -24.77 15.51 -0.14
N LYS A 74 -25.64 14.70 0.49
CA LYS A 74 -25.27 13.76 1.56
C LYS A 74 -25.30 12.32 1.06
N ALA A 75 -24.28 11.55 1.41
CA ALA A 75 -24.16 10.16 1.02
C ALA A 75 -25.12 9.27 1.85
N GLY A 76 -26.19 8.81 1.22
CA GLY A 76 -27.26 8.02 1.81
C GLY A 76 -26.91 6.53 1.95
N LYS A 77 -27.75 5.69 1.36
CA LYS A 77 -27.68 4.22 1.41
C LYS A 77 -26.86 3.66 0.24
N TYR A 78 -26.44 2.39 0.34
CA TYR A 78 -25.80 1.73 -0.80
C TYR A 78 -26.85 1.23 -1.80
N VAL A 79 -26.59 1.47 -3.08
CA VAL A 79 -27.20 0.82 -4.24
C VAL A 79 -26.18 -0.18 -4.77
N TRP A 80 -26.64 -1.38 -5.12
CA TRP A 80 -25.78 -2.47 -5.58
C TRP A 80 -26.17 -2.89 -7.00
N LEU A 81 -25.17 -3.17 -7.82
CA LEU A 81 -25.30 -3.99 -9.01
C LEU A 81 -24.96 -5.44 -8.64
N THR A 82 -25.74 -6.38 -9.12
CA THR A 82 -25.46 -7.81 -9.00
C THR A 82 -24.36 -8.25 -9.97
N TYR A 83 -23.72 -9.40 -9.72
CA TYR A 83 -22.71 -9.97 -10.64
C TYR A 83 -23.21 -10.04 -12.10
N LYS A 84 -24.48 -10.42 -12.32
CA LYS A 84 -25.07 -10.50 -13.66
C LYS A 84 -25.27 -9.12 -14.30
N GLU A 85 -25.77 -8.13 -13.56
CA GLU A 85 -25.90 -6.75 -14.07
C GLU A 85 -24.53 -6.14 -14.41
N VAL A 86 -23.50 -6.39 -13.59
CA VAL A 86 -22.13 -5.94 -13.87
C VAL A 86 -21.60 -6.61 -15.13
N TYR A 87 -21.76 -7.94 -15.28
CA TYR A 87 -21.36 -8.67 -16.47
C TYR A 87 -22.02 -8.14 -17.76
N ASP A 88 -23.33 -7.88 -17.71
CA ASP A 88 -24.07 -7.38 -18.88
C ASP A 88 -23.70 -5.94 -19.25
N VAL A 89 -23.21 -5.14 -18.29
CA VAL A 89 -22.59 -3.83 -18.59
C VAL A 89 -21.17 -4.02 -19.15
N VAL A 90 -20.36 -4.89 -18.55
CA VAL A 90 -18.97 -5.17 -19.01
C VAL A 90 -18.93 -5.62 -20.47
N VAL A 91 -19.82 -6.53 -20.88
CA VAL A 91 -19.94 -6.97 -22.29
C VAL A 91 -20.34 -5.81 -23.22
N LYS A 92 -21.18 -4.88 -22.78
CA LYS A 92 -21.53 -3.68 -23.56
C LYS A 92 -20.36 -2.70 -23.68
N VAL A 93 -19.66 -2.42 -22.58
CA VAL A 93 -18.45 -1.56 -22.58
C VAL A 93 -17.41 -2.15 -23.52
N GLY A 94 -17.14 -3.45 -23.42
CA GLY A 94 -16.19 -4.15 -24.29
C GLY A 94 -16.55 -4.10 -25.78
N ASN A 95 -17.81 -4.37 -26.13
CA ASN A 95 -18.31 -4.24 -27.50
C ASN A 95 -18.22 -2.79 -28.01
N ALA A 96 -18.48 -1.79 -27.16
CA ALA A 96 -18.32 -0.38 -27.52
C ALA A 96 -16.84 -0.02 -27.76
N ILE A 97 -15.89 -0.50 -26.93
CA ILE A 97 -14.45 -0.35 -27.16
C ILE A 97 -14.05 -0.95 -28.53
N ARG A 98 -14.58 -2.12 -28.88
CA ARG A 98 -14.35 -2.72 -30.20
C ARG A 98 -14.95 -1.90 -31.36
N SER A 99 -16.09 -1.23 -31.15
CA SER A 99 -16.67 -0.32 -32.15
C SER A 99 -15.82 0.92 -32.42
N CYS A 100 -14.99 1.34 -31.45
CA CYS A 100 -13.99 2.39 -31.61
C CYS A 100 -12.69 1.92 -32.33
N GLY A 101 -12.66 0.68 -32.82
CA GLY A 101 -11.53 0.12 -33.58
C GLY A 101 -10.38 -0.45 -32.73
N VAL A 102 -10.57 -0.59 -31.41
CA VAL A 102 -9.51 -1.03 -30.49
C VAL A 102 -9.29 -2.55 -30.59
N GLY A 103 -8.05 -2.95 -30.86
CA GLY A 103 -7.60 -4.31 -31.13
C GLY A 103 -7.38 -5.17 -29.88
N GLU A 104 -7.15 -6.47 -30.07
CA GLU A 104 -6.60 -7.31 -28.99
C GLU A 104 -5.12 -6.93 -28.77
N GLY A 105 -4.67 -6.85 -27.52
CA GLY A 105 -3.34 -6.36 -27.18
C GLY A 105 -3.17 -4.83 -27.27
N ASP A 106 -4.23 -4.07 -27.54
CA ASP A 106 -4.23 -2.61 -27.40
C ASP A 106 -4.33 -2.15 -25.93
N LYS A 107 -4.13 -0.85 -25.71
CA LYS A 107 -3.93 -0.25 -24.39
C LYS A 107 -5.08 0.71 -24.08
N CYS A 108 -5.85 0.34 -23.07
CA CYS A 108 -6.97 1.13 -22.56
C CYS A 108 -6.53 1.86 -21.29
N GLY A 109 -6.46 3.17 -21.35
CA GLY A 109 -6.29 4.03 -20.18
C GLY A 109 -7.52 3.99 -19.29
N ILE A 110 -7.30 4.18 -17.99
CA ILE A 110 -8.37 4.53 -17.05
C ILE A 110 -7.83 5.62 -16.10
N TYR A 111 -8.54 6.75 -15.89
CA TYR A 111 -8.05 7.92 -15.16
C TYR A 111 -9.04 8.51 -14.12
N GLY A 112 -8.80 8.28 -12.83
CA GLY A 112 -9.76 8.65 -11.78
C GLY A 112 -9.68 7.77 -10.52
N VAL A 113 -10.62 7.98 -9.59
CA VAL A 113 -10.71 7.21 -8.35
C VAL A 113 -11.54 5.93 -8.50
N ASN A 114 -11.35 4.96 -7.60
CA ASN A 114 -12.08 3.69 -7.59
C ASN A 114 -13.62 3.92 -7.50
N CYS A 115 -14.33 3.45 -8.53
CA CYS A 115 -15.78 3.48 -8.66
C CYS A 115 -16.27 2.24 -9.43
N PRO A 116 -17.58 1.95 -9.51
CA PRO A 116 -18.05 0.79 -10.28
C PRO A 116 -17.71 0.87 -11.77
N GLU A 117 -17.75 2.06 -12.38
CA GLU A 117 -17.37 2.31 -13.78
C GLU A 117 -15.90 1.96 -14.04
N TRP A 118 -15.01 2.27 -13.10
CA TRP A 118 -13.59 1.87 -13.15
C TRP A 118 -13.45 0.35 -13.25
N ILE A 119 -14.12 -0.38 -12.35
CA ILE A 119 -14.06 -1.85 -12.33
C ILE A 119 -14.69 -2.43 -13.60
N MET A 120 -15.82 -1.89 -14.07
CA MET A 120 -16.46 -2.33 -15.31
C MET A 120 -15.59 -2.07 -16.55
N SER A 121 -14.82 -0.99 -16.57
CA SER A 121 -13.87 -0.68 -17.65
C SER A 121 -12.66 -1.63 -17.62
N MET A 122 -12.14 -1.93 -16.42
CA MET A 122 -11.08 -2.91 -16.22
C MET A 122 -11.51 -4.34 -16.61
N GLU A 123 -12.70 -4.78 -16.21
CA GLU A 123 -13.21 -6.10 -16.60
C GLU A 123 -13.57 -6.16 -18.10
N ALA A 124 -13.93 -5.05 -18.73
CA ALA A 124 -14.08 -4.99 -20.20
C ALA A 124 -12.73 -5.10 -20.92
N CYS A 125 -11.63 -4.61 -20.32
CA CYS A 125 -10.28 -4.87 -20.81
C CYS A 125 -9.95 -6.37 -20.73
N ASN A 126 -10.19 -6.99 -19.56
CA ASN A 126 -10.00 -8.43 -19.36
C ASN A 126 -10.79 -9.25 -20.39
N ALA A 127 -12.09 -8.95 -20.56
CA ALA A 127 -13.01 -9.67 -21.45
C ALA A 127 -12.61 -9.64 -22.94
N HIS A 128 -11.84 -8.64 -23.35
CA HIS A 128 -11.46 -8.43 -24.75
C HIS A 128 -9.95 -8.48 -24.99
N GLY A 129 -9.15 -8.95 -24.04
CA GLY A 129 -7.69 -9.07 -24.19
C GLY A 129 -6.97 -7.74 -24.35
N LEU A 130 -7.46 -6.68 -23.70
CA LEU A 130 -6.84 -5.35 -23.70
C LEU A 130 -5.94 -5.18 -22.47
N TYR A 131 -4.82 -4.48 -22.63
CA TYR A 131 -4.01 -4.05 -21.50
C TYR A 131 -4.67 -2.84 -20.82
N CYS A 132 -5.17 -3.02 -19.60
CA CYS A 132 -5.59 -1.94 -18.73
C CYS A 132 -4.36 -1.13 -18.27
N VAL A 133 -4.40 0.20 -18.43
CA VAL A 133 -3.33 1.14 -18.05
C VAL A 133 -3.86 2.17 -17.07
N PRO A 134 -3.82 1.91 -15.75
CA PRO A 134 -4.21 2.87 -14.73
C PRO A 134 -3.35 4.14 -14.74
N LEU A 135 -3.99 5.29 -14.90
CA LEU A 135 -3.37 6.61 -14.83
C LEU A 135 -3.49 7.17 -13.40
N TYR A 136 -2.36 7.41 -12.74
CA TYR A 136 -2.33 7.90 -11.35
C TYR A 136 -2.67 9.38 -11.25
N ASP A 137 -3.71 9.71 -10.48
CA ASP A 137 -4.23 11.07 -10.36
C ASP A 137 -3.39 12.02 -9.49
N THR A 138 -2.48 11.49 -8.65
CA THR A 138 -1.55 12.28 -7.83
C THR A 138 -0.15 12.43 -8.43
N LEU A 139 0.02 12.26 -9.75
CA LEU A 139 1.30 12.49 -10.45
C LEU A 139 1.27 13.70 -11.42
N GLY A 140 0.10 14.31 -11.62
CA GLY A 140 -0.08 15.51 -12.46
C GLY A 140 -0.01 15.26 -13.97
N ALA A 141 -0.45 16.25 -14.75
CA ALA A 141 -0.61 16.15 -16.20
C ALA A 141 0.63 15.65 -16.97
N GLY A 142 1.84 16.07 -16.58
CA GLY A 142 3.07 15.63 -17.26
C GLY A 142 3.36 14.12 -17.11
N ALA A 143 2.94 13.51 -16.00
CA ALA A 143 3.01 12.06 -15.83
C ALA A 143 1.88 11.34 -16.60
N VAL A 144 0.69 11.94 -16.65
CA VAL A 144 -0.44 11.45 -17.46
C VAL A 144 -0.07 11.43 -18.95
N GLU A 145 0.47 12.53 -19.48
CA GLU A 145 0.99 12.62 -20.86
C GLU A 145 2.07 11.57 -21.12
N PHE A 146 3.05 11.45 -20.22
CA PHE A 146 4.11 10.45 -20.35
C PHE A 146 3.56 9.03 -20.42
N ILE A 147 2.63 8.63 -19.54
CA ILE A 147 2.09 7.26 -19.54
C ILE A 147 1.26 7.02 -20.80
N ILE A 148 0.37 7.95 -21.20
CA ILE A 148 -0.42 7.84 -22.44
C ILE A 148 0.51 7.65 -23.65
N CYS A 149 1.57 8.45 -23.77
CA CYS A 149 2.51 8.38 -24.88
C CYS A 149 3.44 7.17 -24.84
N HIS A 150 3.84 6.70 -23.66
CA HIS A 150 4.76 5.57 -23.48
C HIS A 150 4.05 4.22 -23.65
N ALA A 151 2.85 4.09 -23.09
CA ALA A 151 1.99 2.92 -23.22
C ALA A 151 1.17 2.92 -24.52
N GLU A 152 1.15 4.03 -25.27
CA GLU A 152 0.50 4.16 -26.58
C GLU A 152 -1.02 3.94 -26.47
N VAL A 153 -1.61 4.56 -25.44
CA VAL A 153 -3.03 4.47 -25.09
C VAL A 153 -3.89 5.11 -26.19
N SER A 154 -4.82 4.33 -26.75
CA SER A 154 -5.72 4.76 -27.85
C SER A 154 -7.10 5.20 -27.35
N ILE A 155 -7.57 4.62 -26.25
CA ILE A 155 -8.83 4.96 -25.56
C ILE A 155 -8.57 5.14 -24.06
N ASP A 156 -9.17 6.14 -23.42
CA ASP A 156 -9.09 6.36 -21.97
C ASP A 156 -10.48 6.61 -21.34
N PHE A 157 -10.70 6.04 -20.16
CA PHE A 157 -11.94 6.14 -19.39
C PHE A 157 -11.72 6.96 -18.11
N TYR A 158 -12.34 8.14 -17.98
CA TYR A 158 -11.95 9.12 -16.97
C TYR A 158 -13.09 9.56 -16.04
N GLU A 159 -12.76 9.93 -14.79
CA GLU A 159 -13.70 10.60 -13.89
C GLU A 159 -13.95 12.04 -14.35
N GLU A 160 -15.21 12.42 -14.62
CA GLU A 160 -15.64 13.72 -15.15
C GLU A 160 -14.85 14.94 -14.61
N LYS A 161 -14.58 15.00 -13.29
CA LYS A 161 -13.84 16.09 -12.64
C LYS A 161 -12.38 16.25 -13.08
N LYS A 162 -11.79 15.23 -13.70
CA LYS A 162 -10.38 15.17 -14.09
C LYS A 162 -10.11 15.81 -15.46
N ILE A 163 -11.14 16.14 -16.24
CA ILE A 163 -10.98 16.75 -17.58
C ILE A 163 -10.07 18.00 -17.60
N PRO A 164 -10.05 18.92 -16.61
CA PRO A 164 -9.18 20.09 -16.66
C PRO A 164 -7.70 19.78 -16.39
N GLU A 165 -7.40 18.61 -15.79
CA GLU A 165 -6.01 18.13 -15.64
C GLU A 165 -5.59 17.32 -16.87
N LEU A 166 -6.49 16.46 -17.38
CA LEU A 166 -6.27 15.69 -18.60
C LEU A 166 -6.02 16.58 -19.83
N LEU A 167 -6.77 17.69 -19.98
CA LEU A 167 -6.56 18.66 -21.06
C LEU A 167 -5.17 19.34 -21.02
N LYS A 168 -4.44 19.33 -19.90
CA LYS A 168 -3.07 19.84 -19.83
C LYS A 168 -2.03 18.88 -20.43
N ALA A 169 -2.40 17.63 -20.69
CA ALA A 169 -1.58 16.67 -21.43
C ALA A 169 -1.72 16.83 -22.97
N PHE A 170 -2.54 17.78 -23.44
CA PHE A 170 -2.71 18.08 -24.86
C PHE A 170 -1.78 19.22 -25.29
N PRO A 171 -1.24 19.20 -26.53
CA PRO A 171 -1.54 18.27 -27.61
C PRO A 171 -0.81 16.91 -27.54
N GLY A 172 0.12 16.70 -26.60
CA GLY A 172 0.99 15.50 -26.57
C GLY A 172 0.22 14.17 -26.56
N ALA A 173 -0.75 14.02 -25.65
CA ALA A 173 -1.61 12.84 -25.52
C ALA A 173 -2.35 12.49 -26.83
N ALA A 174 -2.82 13.49 -27.58
CA ALA A 174 -3.57 13.32 -28.82
C ALA A 174 -2.78 12.62 -29.94
N LYS A 175 -1.45 12.48 -29.80
CA LYS A 175 -0.64 11.64 -30.69
C LYS A 175 -1.20 10.21 -30.77
N TYR A 176 -1.50 9.61 -29.63
CA TYR A 176 -1.98 8.21 -29.52
C TYR A 176 -3.45 8.12 -29.14
N LEU A 177 -3.92 8.94 -28.20
CA LEU A 177 -5.30 8.95 -27.73
C LEU A 177 -6.24 9.40 -28.85
N LYS A 178 -7.32 8.66 -29.10
CA LYS A 178 -8.37 8.93 -30.11
C LYS A 178 -9.79 8.90 -29.56
N THR A 179 -10.00 8.31 -28.39
CA THR A 179 -11.32 8.24 -27.75
C THR A 179 -11.22 8.47 -26.25
N LEU A 180 -12.13 9.29 -25.72
CA LEU A 180 -12.30 9.55 -24.30
C LEU A 180 -13.73 9.21 -23.87
N VAL A 181 -13.84 8.56 -22.71
CA VAL A 181 -15.13 8.17 -22.12
C VAL A 181 -15.22 8.68 -20.68
N SER A 182 -16.08 9.67 -20.44
CA SER A 182 -16.39 10.14 -19.08
C SER A 182 -17.22 9.10 -18.33
N PHE A 183 -16.87 8.78 -17.09
CA PHE A 183 -17.74 8.01 -16.18
C PHE A 183 -19.04 8.77 -15.81
N GLY A 184 -19.07 10.07 -16.05
CA GLY A 184 -20.24 10.93 -15.82
C GLY A 184 -20.81 11.47 -17.13
N ASN A 185 -21.23 12.72 -17.09
CA ASN A 185 -21.68 13.45 -18.27
C ASN A 185 -20.49 14.09 -19.01
N VAL A 186 -20.78 14.74 -20.14
CA VAL A 186 -19.86 15.58 -20.91
C VAL A 186 -20.63 16.79 -21.45
N THR A 187 -19.97 17.92 -21.67
CA THR A 187 -20.60 19.13 -22.23
C THR A 187 -20.24 19.33 -23.71
N PRO A 188 -21.03 20.08 -24.50
CA PRO A 188 -20.71 20.34 -25.91
C PRO A 188 -19.33 20.99 -26.10
N GLU A 189 -18.98 21.94 -25.25
CA GLU A 189 -17.70 22.68 -25.31
C GLU A 189 -16.51 21.75 -25.05
N GLN A 190 -16.68 20.71 -24.23
CA GLN A 190 -15.66 19.67 -24.02
C GLN A 190 -15.47 18.79 -25.25
N LYS A 191 -16.55 18.49 -25.99
CA LYS A 191 -16.48 17.76 -27.27
C LYS A 191 -15.77 18.60 -28.33
N GLU A 192 -16.22 19.83 -28.55
CA GLU A 192 -15.62 20.78 -29.50
C GLU A 192 -14.13 21.02 -29.22
N THR A 193 -13.72 21.07 -27.94
CA THR A 193 -12.32 21.22 -27.54
C THR A 193 -11.47 19.99 -27.89
N LEU A 194 -12.01 18.78 -27.76
CA LEU A 194 -11.27 17.54 -28.05
C LEU A 194 -11.31 17.14 -29.53
N GLU A 195 -12.37 17.49 -30.25
CA GLU A 195 -12.48 17.32 -31.70
C GLU A 195 -11.43 18.15 -32.45
N GLN A 196 -11.03 19.32 -31.93
CA GLN A 196 -9.88 20.10 -32.44
C GLN A 196 -8.53 19.34 -32.37
N TYR A 197 -8.41 18.36 -31.47
CA TYR A 197 -7.25 17.46 -31.36
C TYR A 197 -7.48 16.09 -32.04
N GLY A 198 -8.63 15.89 -32.70
CA GLY A 198 -8.99 14.62 -33.33
C GLY A 198 -9.35 13.51 -32.34
N VAL A 199 -9.88 13.87 -31.15
CA VAL A 199 -10.28 12.92 -30.10
C VAL A 199 -11.79 12.94 -29.90
N ALA A 200 -12.45 11.80 -30.08
CA ALA A 200 -13.89 11.66 -29.85
C ALA A 200 -14.19 11.59 -28.34
N LEU A 201 -15.22 12.32 -27.87
CA LEU A 201 -15.64 12.33 -26.46
C LEU A 201 -17.07 11.81 -26.26
N TYR A 202 -17.21 10.82 -25.36
CA TYR A 202 -18.49 10.22 -24.96
C TYR A 202 -18.72 10.34 -23.45
N SER A 203 -19.97 10.51 -23.02
CA SER A 203 -20.42 10.13 -21.67
C SER A 203 -20.57 8.61 -21.55
N TRP A 204 -20.55 8.08 -20.32
CA TRP A 204 -20.79 6.67 -20.04
C TRP A 204 -22.13 6.17 -20.62
N SER A 205 -23.15 7.02 -20.58
CA SER A 205 -24.46 6.75 -21.19
C SER A 205 -24.43 6.66 -22.71
N GLU A 206 -23.73 7.57 -23.39
CA GLU A 206 -23.59 7.54 -24.86
C GLU A 206 -22.76 6.33 -25.29
N PHE A 207 -21.67 6.04 -24.58
CA PHE A 207 -20.78 4.92 -24.88
C PHE A 207 -21.47 3.56 -24.73
N LEU A 208 -22.30 3.38 -23.70
CA LEU A 208 -23.18 2.20 -23.59
C LEU A 208 -24.30 2.18 -24.65
N GLN A 209 -24.75 3.33 -25.15
CA GLN A 209 -25.77 3.42 -26.19
C GLN A 209 -25.25 3.08 -27.59
N LEU A 210 -23.93 3.07 -27.83
CA LEU A 210 -23.31 2.46 -29.02
C LEU A 210 -23.71 0.99 -29.21
N VAL A 211 -24.19 0.31 -28.15
CA VAL A 211 -24.67 -1.09 -28.18
C VAL A 211 -26.06 -1.30 -27.54
N GLY A 212 -26.76 -0.22 -27.17
CA GLY A 212 -28.20 -0.18 -26.88
C GLY A 212 -28.73 -0.57 -25.47
N LEU A 213 -29.79 0.13 -25.05
CA LEU A 213 -30.75 -0.13 -23.95
C LEU A 213 -30.26 -0.08 -22.47
N THR A 214 -31.12 0.48 -21.60
CA THR A 214 -30.84 0.99 -20.23
C THR A 214 -32.04 0.86 -19.26
N HIS A 215 -31.80 0.74 -17.93
CA HIS A 215 -32.66 1.29 -16.84
C HIS A 215 -31.99 1.27 -15.42
N ARG A 216 -32.69 1.70 -14.34
CA ARG A 216 -32.19 1.95 -12.95
C ARG A 216 -33.19 1.56 -11.82
N ILE A 217 -32.76 1.46 -10.53
CA ILE A 217 -33.34 2.09 -9.27
C ILE A 217 -32.67 1.59 -7.94
N SER A 218 -32.99 2.16 -6.75
CA SER A 218 -32.21 2.25 -5.47
C SER A 218 -33.05 2.04 -4.15
N SER A 219 -32.59 1.92 -2.88
CA SER A 219 -31.30 1.74 -2.14
C SER A 219 -31.51 1.14 -0.69
N GLY A 220 -30.46 0.61 0.02
CA GLY A 220 -30.61 -0.17 1.28
C GLY A 220 -29.83 0.23 2.57
N GLY A 221 -30.45 0.06 3.76
CA GLY A 221 -29.95 0.37 5.14
C GLY A 221 -31.10 0.77 6.12
N PHE A 222 -30.99 0.94 7.46
CA PHE A 222 -29.90 1.05 8.49
C PHE A 222 -30.63 1.23 9.90
N VAL A 223 -30.17 1.19 11.18
CA VAL A 223 -29.02 0.74 12.06
C VAL A 223 -29.40 1.15 13.56
N LYS A 224 -28.73 1.17 14.76
CA LYS A 224 -27.51 0.80 15.61
C LYS A 224 -27.94 1.12 17.12
N LYS A 225 -27.26 1.08 18.31
CA LYS A 225 -26.00 0.64 19.01
C LYS A 225 -26.17 0.84 20.57
N THR A 226 -25.54 0.09 21.51
CA THR A 226 -24.82 0.57 22.77
C THR A 226 -24.72 -0.37 24.01
N MET A 227 -23.50 -0.86 24.31
CA MET A 227 -22.87 -1.08 25.64
C MET A 227 -21.36 -1.26 25.34
N PHE A 228 -20.40 -0.80 26.19
CA PHE A 228 -18.97 -0.82 25.76
C PHE A 228 -17.85 -0.72 26.82
N ASN A 229 -18.04 -0.21 28.03
CA ASN A 229 -16.87 0.29 28.78
C ASN A 229 -16.23 -0.70 29.81
N LEU A 230 -16.87 -1.84 30.12
CA LEU A 230 -16.55 -2.69 31.29
C LEU A 230 -15.58 -3.89 31.12
N ALA A 231 -15.35 -4.44 29.92
CA ALA A 231 -14.65 -5.73 29.73
C ALA A 231 -13.40 -5.66 28.84
N TYR A 232 -12.89 -4.45 28.60
CA TYR A 232 -11.68 -4.17 27.82
C TYR A 232 -10.47 -4.79 28.52
N SER A 233 -10.33 -4.47 29.81
CA SER A 233 -9.29 -4.94 30.71
C SER A 233 -9.28 -6.47 30.91
N TYR A 234 -10.43 -7.13 30.70
CA TYR A 234 -10.57 -8.57 30.95
C TYR A 234 -10.02 -9.44 29.81
N LYS A 235 -10.30 -9.11 28.53
CA LYS A 235 -9.82 -9.92 27.40
C LYS A 235 -8.30 -9.90 27.27
N TYR A 236 -7.69 -8.73 27.47
CA TYR A 236 -6.23 -8.54 27.34
C TYR A 236 -5.45 -9.51 28.24
N HIS A 237 -5.88 -9.66 29.50
CA HIS A 237 -5.22 -10.52 30.48
C HIS A 237 -5.37 -12.03 30.20
N ASN A 238 -6.40 -12.46 29.46
CA ASN A 238 -6.60 -13.86 29.08
C ASN A 238 -5.87 -14.25 27.79
N MET A 239 -5.72 -13.32 26.84
CA MET A 239 -4.94 -13.55 25.61
C MET A 239 -3.44 -13.75 25.92
N GLN A 240 -2.92 -13.09 26.96
CA GLN A 240 -1.56 -13.31 27.46
C GLN A 240 -1.30 -14.73 28.02
N LYS A 241 -2.34 -15.55 28.22
CA LYS A 241 -2.25 -16.91 28.79
C LYS A 241 -2.47 -18.02 27.74
N GLY A 242 -2.33 -17.71 26.45
CA GLY A 242 -2.33 -18.70 25.36
C GLY A 242 -3.71 -19.20 24.89
N HIS A 243 -4.82 -18.66 25.42
CA HIS A 243 -6.16 -19.03 24.97
C HIS A 243 -6.46 -18.50 23.55
N GLY A 244 -7.03 -19.35 22.69
CA GLY A 244 -7.47 -18.97 21.35
C GLY A 244 -8.50 -17.84 21.35
N HIS A 245 -8.55 -17.02 20.29
CA HIS A 245 -9.23 -15.72 20.29
C HIS A 245 -10.71 -15.77 20.74
N ALA A 246 -11.46 -16.81 20.33
CA ALA A 246 -12.86 -17.02 20.71
C ALA A 246 -13.08 -17.53 22.14
N GLN A 247 -12.04 -18.11 22.76
CA GLN A 247 -12.07 -18.64 24.14
C GLN A 247 -11.54 -17.62 25.15
N ALA A 248 -10.67 -16.69 24.74
CA ALA A 248 -10.04 -15.72 25.63
C ALA A 248 -11.04 -14.79 26.35
N SER A 249 -12.15 -14.38 25.70
CA SER A 249 -13.29 -13.79 26.42
C SER A 249 -14.61 -13.81 25.64
N PRO A 250 -15.44 -14.86 25.81
CA PRO A 250 -16.78 -14.94 25.20
C PRO A 250 -17.74 -13.80 25.63
N ILE A 251 -17.46 -13.15 26.77
CA ILE A 251 -18.27 -12.06 27.33
C ILE A 251 -17.77 -10.68 26.87
N ALA A 252 -16.44 -10.43 26.84
CA ALA A 252 -15.93 -9.14 26.34
C ALA A 252 -16.16 -8.94 24.83
N ASP A 253 -16.17 -10.03 24.05
CA ASP A 253 -16.45 -10.00 22.61
C ASP A 253 -17.89 -9.61 22.29
N LYS A 254 -18.83 -9.92 23.19
CA LYS A 254 -20.22 -9.42 23.15
C LYS A 254 -20.32 -7.99 23.67
N VAL A 255 -19.65 -7.66 24.78
CA VAL A 255 -19.96 -6.44 25.55
C VAL A 255 -19.07 -5.24 25.20
N VAL A 256 -17.77 -5.40 24.95
CA VAL A 256 -16.81 -4.28 25.01
C VAL A 256 -15.86 -4.12 23.84
N PHE A 257 -15.60 -5.13 23.02
CA PHE A 257 -15.06 -4.82 21.68
C PHE A 257 -16.16 -4.41 20.70
N SER A 258 -17.41 -4.41 21.18
CA SER A 258 -18.63 -4.04 20.49
C SER A 258 -18.57 -2.69 19.75
N LYS A 259 -18.16 -1.55 20.35
CA LYS A 259 -18.15 -0.26 19.62
C LYS A 259 -17.05 -0.17 18.56
N VAL A 260 -15.89 -0.79 18.76
CA VAL A 260 -14.80 -0.87 17.76
C VAL A 260 -15.24 -1.78 16.62
N LYS A 261 -15.62 -3.02 16.93
CA LYS A 261 -16.18 -3.99 15.98
C LYS A 261 -17.35 -3.39 15.18
N GLN A 262 -18.29 -2.70 15.82
CA GLN A 262 -19.43 -2.01 15.17
C GLN A 262 -19.06 -0.64 14.56
N GLY A 263 -17.88 -0.11 14.83
CA GLY A 263 -17.27 0.98 14.05
C GLY A 263 -16.85 0.43 12.70
N LEU A 264 -16.10 -0.68 12.73
CA LEU A 264 -15.73 -1.53 11.60
C LEU A 264 -16.93 -2.33 11.00
N GLY A 265 -18.18 -1.88 11.16
CA GLY A 265 -19.36 -2.50 10.53
C GLY A 265 -19.87 -3.82 11.13
N GLY A 266 -19.32 -4.26 12.27
CA GLY A 266 -19.85 -5.33 13.13
C GLY A 266 -19.49 -6.76 12.72
N ARG A 267 -19.07 -6.98 11.47
CA ARG A 267 -18.97 -8.30 10.83
C ARG A 267 -17.55 -8.70 10.38
N VAL A 268 -16.53 -7.90 10.71
CA VAL A 268 -15.13 -8.21 10.37
C VAL A 268 -14.70 -9.51 11.05
N ARG A 269 -14.06 -10.39 10.26
CA ARG A 269 -13.42 -11.64 10.70
C ARG A 269 -11.89 -11.57 10.59
N LEU A 270 -11.41 -10.82 9.61
CA LEU A 270 -10.01 -10.69 9.23
C LEU A 270 -9.73 -9.22 8.83
N ILE A 271 -8.57 -8.72 9.24
CA ILE A 271 -7.92 -7.51 8.76
C ILE A 271 -6.53 -7.94 8.30
N LEU A 272 -6.18 -7.61 7.05
CA LEU A 272 -4.83 -7.77 6.52
C LEU A 272 -4.23 -6.37 6.37
N SER A 273 -3.12 -6.13 7.05
CA SER A 273 -2.28 -4.94 6.88
C SER A 273 -1.12 -5.28 5.94
N GLY A 274 -0.60 -4.28 5.22
CA GLY A 274 0.46 -4.46 4.23
C GLY A 274 0.80 -3.16 3.54
N ALA A 275 1.57 -3.26 2.45
CA ALA A 275 2.21 -2.15 1.72
C ALA A 275 3.23 -1.32 2.51
N ALA A 276 3.07 -1.12 3.82
CA ALA A 276 4.05 -0.53 4.74
C ALA A 276 4.13 -1.34 6.05
N PRO A 277 5.24 -1.29 6.81
CA PRO A 277 5.37 -2.02 8.07
C PRO A 277 4.37 -1.54 9.13
N LEU A 278 3.67 -2.46 9.80
CA LEU A 278 2.84 -2.14 10.96
C LEU A 278 3.66 -2.37 12.24
N SER A 279 3.79 -1.34 13.09
CA SER A 279 4.62 -1.45 14.30
C SER A 279 4.02 -2.45 15.31
N THR A 280 4.90 -3.19 15.99
CA THR A 280 4.56 -4.30 16.89
C THR A 280 3.52 -3.90 17.97
N HIS A 281 3.58 -2.67 18.47
CA HIS A 281 2.63 -2.16 19.47
C HIS A 281 1.25 -1.89 18.86
N VAL A 282 1.17 -1.25 17.69
CA VAL A 282 -0.10 -0.99 17.00
C VAL A 282 -0.73 -2.30 16.52
N GLU A 283 0.07 -3.25 16.03
CA GLU A 283 -0.42 -4.59 15.70
C GLU A 283 -0.97 -5.32 16.94
N ALA A 284 -0.24 -5.31 18.06
CA ALA A 284 -0.71 -5.94 19.31
C ALA A 284 -2.03 -5.32 19.80
N PHE A 285 -2.12 -3.99 19.76
CA PHE A 285 -3.35 -3.26 20.08
C PHE A 285 -4.50 -3.70 19.15
N LEU A 286 -4.30 -3.69 17.82
CA LEU A 286 -5.32 -4.07 16.85
C LEU A 286 -5.74 -5.55 16.98
N ARG A 287 -4.80 -6.49 17.17
CA ARG A 287 -5.06 -7.92 17.43
C ARG A 287 -5.97 -8.13 18.66
N VAL A 288 -5.91 -7.23 19.65
CA VAL A 288 -6.80 -7.22 20.83
C VAL A 288 -8.14 -6.53 20.51
N VAL A 289 -8.11 -5.28 20.02
CA VAL A 289 -9.32 -4.43 20.00
C VAL A 289 -10.27 -4.68 18.81
N ALA A 290 -9.77 -5.20 17.69
CA ALA A 290 -10.59 -5.36 16.48
C ALA A 290 -11.63 -6.48 16.59
N CYS A 291 -11.38 -7.49 17.44
CA CYS A 291 -12.14 -8.75 17.50
C CYS A 291 -12.33 -9.43 16.13
N ALA A 292 -11.22 -9.44 15.41
CA ALA A 292 -10.93 -10.10 14.15
C ALA A 292 -9.46 -10.59 14.21
N HIS A 293 -9.06 -11.51 13.33
CA HIS A 293 -7.64 -11.74 13.12
C HIS A 293 -7.03 -10.48 12.48
N VAL A 294 -5.91 -9.98 13.02
CA VAL A 294 -5.14 -8.90 12.41
C VAL A 294 -3.80 -9.49 12.02
N LEU A 295 -3.55 -9.51 10.72
CA LEU A 295 -2.40 -10.14 10.08
C LEU A 295 -1.60 -9.06 9.36
N GLN A 296 -0.28 -9.20 9.30
CA GLN A 296 0.54 -8.51 8.30
C GLN A 296 0.75 -9.42 7.08
N GLY A 297 0.84 -8.80 5.91
CA GLY A 297 1.29 -9.41 4.67
C GLY A 297 2.27 -8.49 3.94
N TYR A 298 3.34 -9.09 3.39
CA TYR A 298 4.34 -8.41 2.58
C TYR A 298 4.24 -8.86 1.13
N GLY A 299 4.56 -7.94 0.22
CA GLY A 299 4.40 -8.10 -1.21
C GLY A 299 4.65 -6.78 -1.94
N LEU A 300 4.99 -6.89 -3.21
CA LEU A 300 5.28 -5.79 -4.13
C LEU A 300 4.36 -5.89 -5.37
N THR A 301 4.38 -4.89 -6.23
CA THR A 301 3.64 -4.96 -7.52
C THR A 301 4.23 -6.06 -8.39
N GLU A 302 5.55 -6.14 -8.38
CA GLU A 302 6.41 -7.10 -9.07
C GLU A 302 6.22 -8.56 -8.64
N THR A 303 5.59 -8.81 -7.48
CA THR A 303 5.26 -10.16 -6.97
C THR A 303 3.77 -10.49 -7.07
N CYS A 304 2.99 -9.71 -7.83
CA CYS A 304 1.53 -9.79 -7.91
C CYS A 304 0.86 -9.70 -6.51
N ALA A 305 1.26 -8.67 -5.76
CA ALA A 305 0.94 -8.47 -4.35
C ALA A 305 1.56 -9.54 -3.44
N GLY A 306 0.75 -10.28 -2.67
CA GLY A 306 1.20 -10.98 -1.44
C GLY A 306 2.19 -12.12 -1.67
N THR A 307 3.43 -11.93 -1.19
CA THR A 307 4.52 -12.94 -1.15
C THR A 307 4.59 -13.65 0.21
N PHE A 308 4.21 -12.96 1.29
CA PHE A 308 4.23 -13.44 2.68
C PHE A 308 2.95 -13.02 3.40
N VAL A 309 2.35 -13.91 4.21
CA VAL A 309 1.17 -13.60 5.03
C VAL A 309 1.24 -14.30 6.39
N SER A 310 1.17 -13.55 7.48
CA SER A 310 1.13 -14.08 8.86
C SER A 310 -0.14 -14.87 9.15
N LEU A 311 -0.08 -15.88 10.02
CA LEU A 311 -1.14 -16.87 10.20
C LEU A 311 -2.12 -16.51 11.33
N PRO A 312 -3.45 -16.77 11.16
CA PRO A 312 -4.43 -16.60 12.22
C PRO A 312 -4.10 -17.37 13.50
N ASN A 313 -4.20 -16.68 14.65
CA ASN A 313 -3.94 -17.16 16.02
C ASN A 313 -2.47 -17.42 16.40
N GLU A 314 -1.52 -17.31 15.47
CA GLU A 314 -0.09 -17.44 15.80
C GLU A 314 0.43 -16.10 16.35
N LEU A 315 0.62 -16.03 17.68
CA LEU A 315 1.09 -14.82 18.38
C LEU A 315 2.62 -14.65 18.31
N SER A 316 3.38 -15.71 17.98
CA SER A 316 4.82 -15.61 17.67
C SER A 316 5.10 -14.66 16.51
N MET A 317 4.20 -14.63 15.53
CA MET A 317 4.30 -13.82 14.30
C MET A 317 4.02 -12.31 14.51
N LEU A 318 3.98 -11.80 15.75
CA LEU A 318 3.75 -10.38 16.03
C LEU A 318 4.95 -9.53 15.57
N GLY A 319 4.71 -8.53 14.71
CA GLY A 319 5.78 -7.77 14.05
C GLY A 319 6.48 -8.52 12.92
N THR A 320 5.92 -9.62 12.44
CA THR A 320 6.42 -10.41 11.30
C THR A 320 5.41 -10.39 10.16
N VAL A 321 5.85 -10.68 8.94
CA VAL A 321 5.00 -10.78 7.75
C VAL A 321 4.54 -12.21 7.47
N GLY A 322 4.89 -13.17 8.34
CA GLY A 322 4.51 -14.57 8.25
C GLY A 322 5.46 -15.44 7.42
N PRO A 323 5.08 -16.70 7.13
CA PRO A 323 5.73 -17.55 6.13
C PRO A 323 5.36 -17.12 4.69
N PRO A 324 6.09 -17.59 3.67
CA PRO A 324 5.76 -17.33 2.27
C PRO A 324 4.45 -18.00 1.88
N VAL A 325 3.75 -17.45 0.87
CA VAL A 325 2.54 -18.04 0.29
C VAL A 325 2.87 -19.29 -0.55
N PRO A 326 1.91 -20.23 -0.74
CA PRO A 326 2.17 -21.57 -1.31
C PRO A 326 2.36 -21.62 -2.84
N ASN A 327 2.97 -20.58 -3.43
CA ASN A 327 3.19 -20.41 -4.87
C ASN A 327 4.57 -19.79 -5.21
N VAL A 328 5.42 -19.55 -4.19
CA VAL A 328 6.78 -19.02 -4.34
C VAL A 328 7.80 -19.82 -3.54
N ASP A 329 9.03 -19.82 -4.05
CA ASP A 329 10.27 -20.12 -3.32
C ASP A 329 10.93 -18.80 -2.91
N VAL A 330 11.56 -18.76 -1.73
CA VAL A 330 12.25 -17.56 -1.22
C VAL A 330 13.57 -17.94 -0.55
N CYS A 331 14.62 -17.17 -0.83
CA CYS A 331 15.87 -17.17 -0.05
C CYS A 331 16.22 -15.74 0.39
N LEU A 332 17.24 -15.62 1.24
CA LEU A 332 17.88 -14.35 1.55
C LEU A 332 19.26 -14.32 0.87
N GLU A 333 19.61 -13.20 0.25
CA GLU A 333 20.97 -12.92 -0.23
C GLU A 333 21.65 -11.93 0.73
N SER A 334 22.87 -12.24 1.15
CA SER A 334 23.64 -11.38 2.07
C SER A 334 23.87 -10.00 1.47
N VAL A 335 23.95 -8.99 2.32
CA VAL A 335 24.22 -7.60 1.92
C VAL A 335 25.43 -7.10 2.73
N PRO A 336 26.66 -7.49 2.33
CA PRO A 336 27.87 -7.26 3.13
C PRO A 336 28.14 -5.77 3.40
N GLU A 337 27.75 -4.89 2.48
CA GLU A 337 27.87 -3.43 2.62
C GLU A 337 26.95 -2.84 3.69
N MET A 338 25.91 -3.57 4.12
CA MET A 338 25.02 -3.25 5.25
C MET A 338 25.30 -4.12 6.48
N GLY A 339 26.19 -5.11 6.38
CA GLY A 339 26.49 -6.08 7.45
C GLY A 339 25.44 -7.18 7.65
N TYR A 340 24.58 -7.44 6.65
CA TYR A 340 23.59 -8.54 6.71
C TYR A 340 24.15 -9.82 6.10
N ASP A 341 24.04 -10.94 6.84
CA ASP A 341 24.52 -12.26 6.44
C ASP A 341 23.42 -13.33 6.51
N ALA A 342 23.12 -13.91 5.35
CA ALA A 342 22.11 -14.93 5.14
C ALA A 342 22.56 -16.34 5.61
N LEU A 343 23.82 -16.50 6.03
CA LEU A 343 24.37 -17.75 6.58
C LEU A 343 24.51 -17.73 8.11
N SER A 344 24.35 -16.58 8.75
CA SER A 344 24.47 -16.38 10.20
C SER A 344 23.41 -17.15 11.03
N ASP A 345 23.63 -17.25 12.35
CA ASP A 345 22.70 -17.94 13.27
C ASP A 345 21.26 -17.40 13.20
N THR A 346 21.12 -16.09 12.95
CA THR A 346 19.86 -15.39 12.67
C THR A 346 19.91 -14.84 11.23
N PRO A 347 19.62 -15.67 10.20
CA PRO A 347 19.82 -15.30 8.81
C PRO A 347 19.09 -14.00 8.42
N CYS A 348 19.84 -13.05 7.87
CA CYS A 348 19.32 -11.76 7.42
C CYS A 348 19.92 -11.36 6.07
N GLY A 349 19.15 -10.69 5.22
CA GLY A 349 19.61 -10.34 3.86
C GLY A 349 18.48 -9.83 2.96
N GLU A 350 18.81 -9.45 1.73
CA GLU A 350 17.84 -9.07 0.71
C GLU A 350 16.92 -10.24 0.37
N VAL A 351 15.61 -9.98 0.41
CA VAL A 351 14.59 -11.01 0.11
C VAL A 351 14.58 -11.26 -1.39
N CYS A 352 14.91 -12.49 -1.79
CA CYS A 352 14.96 -12.92 -3.19
C CYS A 352 13.85 -13.95 -3.44
N VAL A 353 12.96 -13.67 -4.39
CA VAL A 353 11.72 -14.43 -4.63
C VAL A 353 11.77 -15.12 -6.00
N ARG A 354 11.29 -16.37 -6.10
CA ARG A 354 11.12 -17.09 -7.37
C ARG A 354 9.76 -17.78 -7.42
N GLY A 355 8.99 -17.57 -8.48
CA GLY A 355 7.70 -18.26 -8.66
C GLY A 355 6.87 -17.70 -9.81
N ASN A 356 5.75 -18.34 -10.08
CA ASN A 356 4.90 -18.03 -11.25
C ASN A 356 4.04 -16.76 -11.07
N THR A 357 4.10 -16.10 -9.91
CA THR A 357 3.41 -14.82 -9.65
C THR A 357 4.30 -13.60 -9.79
N LEU A 358 5.55 -13.77 -10.24
CA LEU A 358 6.41 -12.64 -10.58
C LEU A 358 5.93 -11.97 -11.87
N PHE A 359 6.07 -10.64 -11.92
CA PHE A 359 5.91 -9.86 -13.14
C PHE A 359 6.91 -10.27 -14.23
N SER A 360 6.55 -10.07 -15.50
CA SER A 360 7.41 -10.36 -16.65
C SER A 360 8.51 -9.31 -16.90
N GLY A 361 8.58 -8.25 -16.08
CA GLY A 361 9.49 -7.12 -16.23
C GLY A 361 8.79 -5.76 -16.40
N TYR A 362 9.59 -4.71 -16.50
CA TYR A 362 9.11 -3.34 -16.71
C TYR A 362 8.91 -3.04 -18.20
N TYR A 363 7.71 -2.62 -18.58
CA TYR A 363 7.34 -2.36 -19.98
C TYR A 363 8.29 -1.35 -20.66
N LYS A 364 8.85 -1.70 -21.82
CA LYS A 364 9.88 -0.94 -22.57
C LYS A 364 11.15 -0.60 -21.76
N ARG A 365 11.40 -1.24 -20.61
CA ARG A 365 12.57 -1.02 -19.72
C ARG A 365 13.25 -2.34 -19.35
N GLU A 366 13.84 -2.98 -20.36
CA GLU A 366 14.61 -4.22 -20.20
C GLU A 366 15.87 -4.02 -19.33
N ASP A 367 16.41 -2.80 -19.31
CA ASP A 367 17.49 -2.35 -18.44
C ASP A 367 17.13 -2.51 -16.95
N LEU A 368 16.05 -1.85 -16.50
CA LEU A 368 15.57 -1.97 -15.13
C LEU A 368 15.06 -3.38 -14.80
N THR A 369 14.63 -4.13 -15.81
CA THR A 369 14.19 -5.52 -15.64
C THR A 369 15.37 -6.42 -15.29
N LYS A 370 16.52 -6.27 -15.98
CA LYS A 370 17.76 -7.02 -15.71
C LYS A 370 18.45 -6.61 -14.41
N GLU A 371 18.18 -5.41 -13.88
CA GLU A 371 18.64 -4.99 -12.54
C GLU A 371 17.97 -5.77 -11.40
N VAL A 372 16.76 -6.31 -11.60
CA VAL A 372 15.96 -6.92 -10.52
C VAL A 372 15.58 -8.38 -10.76
N LEU A 373 15.58 -8.87 -12.01
CA LEU A 373 15.40 -10.28 -12.37
C LEU A 373 16.74 -10.90 -12.77
N ILE A 374 17.39 -11.57 -11.82
CA ILE A 374 18.74 -12.15 -11.97
C ILE A 374 18.64 -13.68 -11.79
N ASP A 375 19.06 -14.44 -12.80
CA ASP A 375 19.05 -15.92 -12.81
C ASP A 375 17.71 -16.57 -12.37
N GLY A 376 16.59 -15.91 -12.66
CA GLY A 376 15.23 -16.35 -12.29
C GLY A 376 14.77 -15.93 -10.89
N TRP A 377 15.57 -15.17 -10.15
CA TRP A 377 15.22 -14.56 -8.87
C TRP A 377 14.84 -13.09 -9.03
N PHE A 378 13.77 -12.68 -8.37
CA PHE A 378 13.41 -11.28 -8.17
C PHE A 378 14.04 -10.74 -6.88
N HIS A 379 14.97 -9.80 -7.03
CA HIS A 379 15.63 -9.09 -5.93
C HIS A 379 14.77 -7.90 -5.52
N THR A 380 14.19 -7.97 -4.32
CA THR A 380 13.11 -7.05 -3.89
C THR A 380 13.59 -5.65 -3.47
N GLY A 381 14.88 -5.49 -3.12
CA GLY A 381 15.40 -4.31 -2.42
C GLY A 381 14.96 -4.18 -0.96
N ASP A 382 14.14 -5.09 -0.43
CA ASP A 382 13.75 -5.19 0.97
C ASP A 382 14.66 -6.20 1.71
N VAL A 383 15.06 -5.89 2.94
CA VAL A 383 15.88 -6.76 3.79
C VAL A 383 14.97 -7.50 4.78
N GLY A 384 15.09 -8.83 4.81
CA GLY A 384 14.36 -9.72 5.71
C GLY A 384 15.26 -10.42 6.73
N GLU A 385 14.65 -10.92 7.80
CA GLU A 385 15.25 -11.65 8.93
C GLU A 385 14.39 -12.88 9.25
N TRP A 386 14.95 -14.10 9.13
CA TRP A 386 14.22 -15.35 9.40
C TRP A 386 14.04 -15.59 10.91
N GLN A 387 12.78 -15.59 11.37
CA GLN A 387 12.42 -15.82 12.77
C GLN A 387 12.47 -17.32 13.11
N PRO A 388 12.62 -17.72 14.40
CA PRO A 388 12.74 -19.13 14.81
C PRO A 388 11.59 -20.06 14.41
N ASP A 389 10.39 -19.55 14.12
CA ASP A 389 9.26 -20.37 13.63
C ASP A 389 9.21 -20.50 12.10
N GLY A 390 10.00 -19.72 11.35
CA GLY A 390 9.97 -19.66 9.89
C GLY A 390 9.06 -18.57 9.32
N SER A 391 8.56 -17.66 10.16
CA SER A 391 8.08 -16.37 9.68
C SER A 391 9.25 -15.46 9.30
N LEU A 392 9.04 -14.60 8.31
CA LEU A 392 9.98 -13.54 7.95
C LEU A 392 9.58 -12.23 8.63
N LYS A 393 10.57 -11.46 9.07
CA LYS A 393 10.40 -10.06 9.49
C LYS A 393 11.15 -9.17 8.51
N ILE A 394 10.48 -8.15 7.96
CA ILE A 394 11.14 -7.12 7.15
C ILE A 394 11.80 -6.12 8.10
N ILE A 395 13.10 -5.86 7.91
CA ILE A 395 13.91 -5.05 8.85
C ILE A 395 14.46 -3.75 8.25
N ASP A 396 14.75 -3.71 6.94
CA ASP A 396 15.32 -2.52 6.28
C ASP A 396 15.08 -2.54 4.75
N ARG A 397 15.56 -1.51 4.04
CA ARG A 397 15.44 -1.33 2.59
C ARG A 397 16.76 -0.86 1.98
N LYS A 398 17.37 -1.70 1.13
CA LYS A 398 18.67 -1.49 0.44
C LYS A 398 18.74 -0.17 -0.34
N LYS A 399 17.59 0.34 -0.82
CA LYS A 399 17.49 1.62 -1.56
C LYS A 399 17.08 2.85 -0.72
N ASN A 400 16.71 2.69 0.57
CA ASN A 400 16.26 3.80 1.44
C ASN A 400 17.19 4.10 2.63
N ILE A 401 18.32 3.40 2.74
CA ILE A 401 19.42 3.76 3.65
C ILE A 401 20.25 4.94 3.14
N PHE A 402 20.94 5.60 4.06
CA PHE A 402 22.15 6.37 3.78
C PHE A 402 23.25 6.03 4.79
N LYS A 403 24.48 6.36 4.41
CA LYS A 403 25.67 6.28 5.27
C LYS A 403 25.87 7.63 5.97
N LEU A 404 26.29 7.63 7.23
CA LEU A 404 26.77 8.82 7.95
C LEU A 404 28.30 8.96 7.81
N SER A 405 28.88 10.10 8.17
CA SER A 405 30.31 10.36 7.93
C SER A 405 31.28 9.46 8.72
N GLN A 406 30.86 8.90 9.86
CA GLN A 406 31.59 7.85 10.60
C GLN A 406 31.51 6.46 9.93
N GLY A 407 30.78 6.32 8.83
CA GLY A 407 30.66 5.08 8.06
C GLY A 407 29.51 4.15 8.46
N GLU A 408 28.74 4.49 9.50
CA GLU A 408 27.54 3.77 9.93
C GLU A 408 26.38 3.97 8.94
N TYR A 409 25.54 2.93 8.77
CA TYR A 409 24.36 2.97 7.90
C TYR A 409 23.07 3.10 8.73
N VAL A 410 22.06 3.80 8.19
CA VAL A 410 20.84 4.16 8.94
C VAL A 410 19.56 3.72 8.23
N ALA A 411 18.86 2.78 8.85
CA ALA A 411 17.54 2.27 8.48
C ALA A 411 16.41 3.26 8.83
N VAL A 412 16.29 4.39 8.10
CA VAL A 412 15.39 5.49 8.50
C VAL A 412 13.91 5.14 8.55
N GLU A 413 13.41 4.13 7.84
CA GLU A 413 12.01 3.69 7.99
C GLU A 413 11.76 3.01 9.34
N ASN A 414 12.72 2.23 9.85
CA ASN A 414 12.65 1.67 11.20
C ASN A 414 12.68 2.79 12.26
N LEU A 415 13.55 3.79 12.10
CA LEU A 415 13.62 4.93 13.01
C LEU A 415 12.33 5.78 12.98
N GLU A 416 11.79 6.08 11.81
CA GLU A 416 10.50 6.81 11.68
C GLU A 416 9.34 6.04 12.34
N ASN A 417 9.31 4.71 12.20
CA ASN A 417 8.31 3.85 12.85
C ASN A 417 8.46 3.78 14.38
N ILE A 418 9.68 3.94 14.91
CA ILE A 418 9.95 4.01 16.35
C ILE A 418 9.60 5.39 16.91
N TYR A 419 10.02 6.46 16.23
CA TYR A 419 9.79 7.82 16.67
C TYR A 419 8.33 8.29 16.52
N GLY A 420 7.60 7.74 15.54
CA GLY A 420 6.15 7.93 15.40
C GLY A 420 5.29 7.25 16.49
N LEU A 421 5.89 6.69 17.53
CA LEU A 421 5.18 6.22 18.74
C LEU A 421 5.08 7.29 19.84
N VAL A 422 5.72 8.46 19.67
CA VAL A 422 5.62 9.59 20.60
C VAL A 422 4.24 10.25 20.46
N SER A 423 3.52 10.44 21.57
CA SER A 423 2.15 11.00 21.61
C SER A 423 2.00 12.38 20.98
N ASP A 424 3.11 13.13 20.95
CA ASP A 424 3.15 14.54 20.60
C ASP A 424 3.49 14.74 19.11
N ILE A 425 3.45 13.64 18.32
CA ILE A 425 3.85 13.57 16.91
C ILE A 425 2.75 12.87 16.10
N ASP A 426 2.20 13.56 15.10
CA ASP A 426 1.29 12.96 14.12
C ASP A 426 2.05 12.30 12.95
N ALA A 427 3.21 12.86 12.57
CA ALA A 427 4.13 12.26 11.59
C ALA A 427 5.57 12.73 11.79
N ILE A 428 6.55 11.89 11.42
CA ILE A 428 7.98 12.24 11.42
C ILE A 428 8.69 11.70 10.18
N TRP A 429 9.51 12.54 9.55
CA TRP A 429 10.46 12.20 8.49
C TRP A 429 11.89 12.39 9.02
N VAL A 430 12.71 11.34 8.95
CA VAL A 430 14.11 11.37 9.42
C VAL A 430 15.04 11.51 8.21
N TYR A 431 16.03 12.39 8.35
CA TYR A 431 17.02 12.69 7.33
C TYR A 431 18.44 12.71 7.93
N GLY A 432 19.39 12.27 7.11
CA GLY A 432 20.82 12.26 7.39
C GLY A 432 21.58 12.21 6.07
N ASN A 433 22.90 12.37 6.13
CA ASN A 433 23.73 12.43 4.93
C ASN A 433 25.20 12.08 5.23
N SER A 434 25.94 11.68 4.19
CA SER A 434 27.31 11.14 4.33
C SER A 434 28.39 12.14 4.74
N PHE A 435 28.09 13.44 4.86
CA PHE A 435 29.02 14.44 5.39
C PHE A 435 28.89 14.60 6.92
N GLU A 436 27.77 14.17 7.49
CA GLU A 436 27.38 14.46 8.87
C GLU A 436 27.29 13.19 9.72
N SER A 437 27.54 13.32 11.02
CA SER A 437 27.65 12.16 11.93
C SER A 437 26.38 11.81 12.71
N PHE A 438 25.30 12.53 12.43
CA PHE A 438 24.06 12.50 13.21
C PHE A 438 22.81 12.69 12.33
N LEU A 439 21.64 12.53 12.96
CA LEU A 439 20.33 12.62 12.31
C LEU A 439 19.58 13.88 12.70
N VAL A 440 18.80 14.38 11.74
CA VAL A 440 17.83 15.45 11.92
C VAL A 440 16.45 14.97 11.47
N ALA A 441 15.38 15.62 11.92
CA ALA A 441 14.03 15.24 11.53
C ALA A 441 13.12 16.45 11.26
N VAL A 442 12.16 16.26 10.36
CA VAL A 442 10.97 17.11 10.25
C VAL A 442 9.82 16.36 10.92
N VAL A 443 9.13 17.05 11.83
CA VAL A 443 8.05 16.53 12.66
C VAL A 443 6.79 17.33 12.37
N ASN A 444 5.68 16.65 12.13
CA ASN A 444 4.35 17.24 12.30
C ASN A 444 3.91 16.97 13.74
N PRO A 445 3.89 17.97 14.63
CA PRO A 445 3.53 17.76 16.02
C PRO A 445 2.01 17.60 16.17
N ASN A 446 1.58 16.75 17.09
CA ASN A 446 0.17 16.63 17.43
C ASN A 446 -0.33 17.94 18.05
N LYS A 447 -1.24 18.61 17.36
CA LYS A 447 -1.72 19.95 17.74
C LYS A 447 -2.27 20.01 19.17
N GLN A 448 -3.09 19.03 19.55
CA GLN A 448 -3.74 19.03 20.88
C GLN A 448 -2.73 18.75 22.00
N ALA A 449 -1.77 17.86 21.78
CA ALA A 449 -0.69 17.60 22.73
C ALA A 449 0.18 18.85 22.95
N ILE A 450 0.62 19.51 21.88
CA ILE A 450 1.49 20.69 21.97
C ILE A 450 0.76 21.92 22.51
N GLU A 451 -0.50 22.18 22.13
CA GLU A 451 -1.28 23.29 22.72
C GLU A 451 -1.49 23.07 24.23
N CYS A 452 -1.76 21.82 24.66
CA CYS A 452 -1.91 21.48 26.08
C CYS A 452 -0.59 21.59 26.85
N TRP A 453 0.51 21.07 26.31
CA TRP A 453 1.84 21.16 26.93
C TRP A 453 2.33 22.62 27.03
N ALA A 454 2.13 23.42 25.98
CA ALA A 454 2.47 24.84 25.97
C ALA A 454 1.70 25.60 27.06
N GLN A 455 0.39 25.36 27.20
CA GLN A 455 -0.42 25.96 28.26
C GLN A 455 0.08 25.60 29.67
N GLN A 456 0.44 24.33 29.91
CA GLN A 456 0.98 23.86 31.19
C GLN A 456 2.34 24.50 31.52
N ASN A 457 3.14 24.83 30.50
CA ASN A 457 4.48 25.43 30.64
C ASN A 457 4.49 26.96 30.51
N GLY A 458 3.32 27.61 30.51
CA GLY A 458 3.18 29.08 30.45
C GLY A 458 3.59 29.70 29.11
N ILE A 459 3.55 28.93 28.03
CA ILE A 459 3.87 29.38 26.67
C ILE A 459 2.57 29.73 25.95
N SER A 460 2.42 31.00 25.56
CA SER A 460 1.32 31.49 24.74
C SER A 460 1.72 31.63 23.27
N GLY A 461 0.76 31.45 22.36
CA GLY A 461 0.93 31.54 20.91
C GLY A 461 -0.18 30.79 20.18
N ASP A 462 -0.29 31.01 18.87
CA ASP A 462 -1.02 30.08 18.00
C ASP A 462 -0.15 28.86 17.67
N PHE A 463 -0.74 27.80 17.14
CA PHE A 463 -0.03 26.57 16.81
C PHE A 463 1.20 26.77 15.90
N ASN A 464 1.16 27.73 14.96
CA ASN A 464 2.31 28.05 14.11
C ASN A 464 3.45 28.69 14.92
N SER A 465 3.13 29.65 15.81
CA SER A 465 4.10 30.24 16.74
C SER A 465 4.69 29.20 17.71
N LEU A 466 3.89 28.24 18.17
CA LEU A 466 4.35 27.13 19.01
C LEU A 466 5.34 26.22 18.26
N CYS A 467 5.08 25.89 16.99
CA CYS A 467 6.03 25.15 16.14
C CYS A 467 7.34 25.93 15.90
N GLY A 468 7.28 27.26 15.88
CA GLY A 468 8.47 28.13 15.87
C GLY A 468 9.32 28.05 17.14
N ASN A 469 8.70 27.80 18.31
CA ASN A 469 9.28 28.04 19.63
C ASN A 469 10.41 27.06 20.02
N ALA A 470 11.51 27.59 20.57
CA ALA A 470 12.66 26.82 20.99
C ALA A 470 12.34 25.80 22.11
N LYS A 471 11.50 26.16 23.09
CA LYS A 471 11.12 25.25 24.19
C LYS A 471 10.26 24.07 23.71
N VAL A 472 9.42 24.29 22.71
CA VAL A 472 8.57 23.24 22.11
C VAL A 472 9.44 22.26 21.30
N LYS A 473 10.45 22.78 20.57
CA LYS A 473 11.46 21.96 19.90
C LYS A 473 12.31 21.14 20.88
N GLU A 474 12.74 21.75 21.98
CA GLU A 474 13.49 21.10 23.06
C GLU A 474 12.68 19.97 23.71
N HIS A 475 11.39 20.20 23.97
CA HIS A 475 10.46 19.18 24.49
C HIS A 475 10.29 17.99 23.52
N ILE A 476 9.98 18.25 22.25
CA ILE A 476 9.88 17.19 21.22
C ILE A 476 11.20 16.41 21.11
N LEU A 477 12.34 17.11 21.08
CA LEU A 477 13.66 16.48 21.06
C LEU A 477 13.93 15.65 22.32
N GLY A 478 13.42 16.08 23.48
CA GLY A 478 13.45 15.36 24.74
C GLY A 478 12.67 14.03 24.70
N GLU A 479 11.43 14.05 24.22
CA GLU A 479 10.60 12.85 24.07
C GLU A 479 11.16 11.89 23.00
N LEU A 480 11.74 12.41 21.90
CA LEU A 480 12.50 11.60 20.94
C LEU A 480 13.73 10.94 21.60
N ASN A 481 14.50 11.67 22.41
CA ASN A 481 15.64 11.11 23.14
C ASN A 481 15.23 10.07 24.20
N LYS A 482 14.06 10.24 24.81
CA LYS A 482 13.46 9.31 25.78
C LYS A 482 13.05 8.00 25.13
N ILE A 483 12.32 8.02 24.01
CA ILE A 483 11.95 6.79 23.30
C ILE A 483 13.15 6.11 22.64
N ALA A 484 14.15 6.85 22.18
CA ALA A 484 15.40 6.27 21.68
C ALA A 484 16.12 5.43 22.76
N LYS A 485 16.17 5.93 24.00
CA LYS A 485 16.70 5.18 25.16
C LYS A 485 15.83 3.98 25.50
N GLU A 486 14.51 4.11 25.47
CA GLU A 486 13.57 3.02 25.73
C GLU A 486 13.72 1.86 24.73
N LYS A 487 13.84 2.16 23.43
CA LYS A 487 14.04 1.16 22.37
C LYS A 487 15.51 0.74 22.18
N LYS A 488 16.43 1.27 23.00
CA LYS A 488 17.87 0.98 22.98
C LYS A 488 18.56 1.27 21.62
N LEU A 489 18.16 2.37 20.97
CA LEU A 489 18.79 2.85 19.74
C LEU A 489 20.28 3.18 19.96
N LYS A 490 21.10 2.94 18.94
CA LYS A 490 22.54 3.25 18.92
C LYS A 490 22.76 4.77 18.93
N GLY A 491 23.91 5.24 19.42
CA GLY A 491 24.19 6.68 19.60
C GLY A 491 24.12 7.54 18.33
N PHE A 492 24.25 6.93 17.14
CA PHE A 492 24.12 7.57 15.83
C PHE A 492 22.70 7.51 15.23
N GLU A 493 21.83 6.64 15.76
CA GLU A 493 20.40 6.59 15.41
C GLU A 493 19.60 7.67 16.15
N VAL A 494 20.23 8.37 17.10
CA VAL A 494 19.61 9.44 17.91
C VAL A 494 19.54 10.75 17.14
N ILE A 495 18.32 11.22 16.88
CA ILE A 495 18.03 12.57 16.34
C ILE A 495 18.63 13.66 17.24
N ARG A 496 19.32 14.63 16.64
CA ARG A 496 19.95 15.78 17.31
C ARG A 496 19.26 17.11 17.04
N GLY A 497 18.59 17.27 15.91
CA GLY A 497 17.87 18.48 15.53
C GLY A 497 16.48 18.19 14.99
N VAL A 498 15.49 19.04 15.32
CA VAL A 498 14.10 18.93 14.85
C VAL A 498 13.56 20.23 14.27
N HIS A 499 12.93 20.12 13.10
CA HIS A 499 12.02 21.13 12.56
C HIS A 499 10.58 20.70 12.85
N LEU A 500 9.74 21.63 13.32
CA LEU A 500 8.31 21.38 13.53
C LEU A 500 7.55 22.06 12.39
N ASP A 501 6.96 21.28 11.50
CA ASP A 501 6.08 21.77 10.43
C ASP A 501 4.61 21.67 10.90
N PRO A 502 3.89 22.79 11.07
CA PRO A 502 2.48 22.78 11.46
C PRO A 502 1.54 22.25 10.37
N GLU A 503 1.98 22.16 9.12
CA GLU A 503 1.21 21.59 8.01
C GLU A 503 1.51 20.07 7.89
N PRO A 504 0.51 19.17 8.01
CA PRO A 504 0.72 17.72 7.92
C PRO A 504 1.33 17.27 6.58
N PHE A 505 2.17 16.23 6.54
CA PHE A 505 2.64 15.67 5.26
C PHE A 505 1.47 15.11 4.44
N ASP A 506 1.14 15.78 3.34
CA ASP A 506 -0.07 15.54 2.55
C ASP A 506 0.20 15.32 1.04
N MET A 507 -0.87 15.10 0.28
CA MET A 507 -0.82 14.85 -1.17
C MET A 507 -0.89 16.14 -2.01
N GLU A 508 -1.42 17.24 -1.48
CA GLU A 508 -1.54 18.53 -2.15
C GLU A 508 -0.17 19.23 -2.27
N ARG A 509 0.69 19.06 -1.25
CA ARG A 509 2.09 19.53 -1.21
C ARG A 509 3.10 18.53 -1.81
N ASP A 510 2.64 17.46 -2.45
CA ASP A 510 3.43 16.38 -3.07
C ASP A 510 4.41 15.65 -2.10
N LEU A 511 4.06 15.53 -0.82
CA LEU A 511 4.96 14.97 0.21
C LEU A 511 4.72 13.48 0.50
N ILE A 512 3.51 12.98 0.26
CA ILE A 512 3.15 11.55 0.39
C ILE A 512 2.44 11.01 -0.86
N THR A 513 2.42 9.69 -0.99
CA THR A 513 1.61 8.95 -1.97
C THR A 513 0.17 8.74 -1.46
N PRO A 514 -0.78 8.32 -2.33
CA PRO A 514 -2.11 7.85 -1.91
C PRO A 514 -2.11 6.67 -0.92
N THR A 515 -0.97 5.98 -0.76
CA THR A 515 -0.78 4.91 0.24
C THR A 515 -0.06 5.41 1.50
N TYR A 516 -0.05 6.73 1.72
CA TYR A 516 0.61 7.45 2.84
C TYR A 516 2.13 7.22 2.94
N LYS A 517 2.77 6.59 1.95
CA LYS A 517 4.23 6.46 1.88
C LYS A 517 4.88 7.80 1.59
N LYS A 518 5.97 8.11 2.29
CA LYS A 518 6.75 9.34 2.16
C LYS A 518 7.49 9.43 0.82
N LYS A 519 7.27 10.51 0.07
CA LYS A 519 8.02 10.83 -1.16
C LYS A 519 9.37 11.44 -0.76
N ARG A 520 10.34 10.61 -0.35
CA ARG A 520 11.65 11.06 0.22
C ARG A 520 12.39 12.11 -0.63
N PRO A 521 12.48 12.02 -1.98
CA PRO A 521 13.12 13.05 -2.79
C PRO A 521 12.35 14.39 -2.80
N GLN A 522 11.03 14.34 -2.79
CA GLN A 522 10.13 15.51 -2.73
C GLN A 522 10.24 16.22 -1.38
N LEU A 523 10.17 15.48 -0.27
CA LEU A 523 10.43 15.98 1.09
C LEU A 523 11.80 16.67 1.17
N LEU A 524 12.84 16.02 0.63
CA LEU A 524 14.20 16.58 0.60
C LEU A 524 14.29 17.85 -0.25
N LYS A 525 13.61 17.92 -1.40
CA LYS A 525 13.51 19.11 -2.24
C LYS A 525 12.78 20.24 -1.51
N HIS A 526 11.63 19.95 -0.93
CA HIS A 526 10.78 20.89 -0.20
C HIS A 526 11.55 21.56 0.96
N TYR A 527 12.09 20.76 1.88
CA TYR A 527 12.77 21.26 3.08
C TYR A 527 14.25 21.68 2.86
N LYS A 528 14.80 21.54 1.64
CA LYS A 528 16.03 22.25 1.20
C LYS A 528 15.72 23.59 0.52
N CYS A 529 14.68 23.66 -0.31
CA CYS A 529 14.24 24.92 -0.92
C CYS A 529 13.73 25.91 0.14
N GLN A 530 12.98 25.42 1.13
CA GLN A 530 12.75 26.15 2.37
C GLN A 530 14.06 26.22 3.20
N ARG A 531 14.89 27.26 2.98
CA ARG A 531 16.18 27.52 3.66
C ARG A 531 16.12 27.70 5.21
N ARG A 532 15.02 27.33 5.86
CA ARG A 532 14.77 27.43 7.31
C ARG A 532 14.50 26.07 7.99
N ALA A 533 14.31 24.99 7.24
CA ALA A 533 13.92 23.70 7.81
C ALA A 533 15.11 22.83 8.20
N LEU A 534 15.92 22.39 7.23
CA LEU A 534 17.06 21.48 7.48
C LEU A 534 18.38 22.21 7.77
N ALA A 535 18.61 23.38 7.15
CA ALA A 535 19.89 24.09 7.25
C ALA A 535 20.30 24.53 8.67
N PRO A 536 19.40 24.96 9.58
CA PRO A 536 19.77 25.33 10.96
C PRO A 536 19.68 24.14 11.95
N LEU A 537 19.70 22.91 11.46
CA LEU A 537 19.75 21.68 12.26
C LEU A 537 21.10 20.94 12.14
N TRP A 538 22.02 21.49 11.35
CA TRP A 538 23.41 21.05 11.19
C TRP A 538 24.33 22.02 11.92
#